data_AF-A0A7W1GY65-F1
#
_entry.id   AF-A0A7W1GY65-F1
#
_cell.length_a   1.000
_cell.length_b   1.000
_cell.length_c   1.000
_cell.angle_alpha   90.00
_cell.angle_beta   90.00
_cell.angle_gamma   90.00
#
_symmetry.space_group_name_H-M   'P 1'
#
loop_
_entity.id
_entity.type
_entity.pdbx_description
1 polymer ?
#
loop_
_entity_poly.entity_id
_entity_poly.type
_entity_poly.pdbx_seq_one_letter_code
_entity_poly.pdbx_strand_id
1 'polypeptide(L)'
;MSSVDAQVQQLPPEQQITAAVLPLPQGMREGATVLGYNTEGKLVSLRSGKGDMVCLADDPAQERFHVACYHRSLEPFMARGRALRARGTKRDQIDTLRYSEIRSGKLKMPRTPASLYSLTGESDAFDAASGTLTKASPLHVVYIPFATEKSTGLSAVPSDKMAWLMFPGTPKAHIMFVPSM
;
A
#
# COMPACT_ATOMS: atom_id res chain seq x y z
N MET A 1 32.69 -17.09 17.12
CA MET A 1 32.66 -15.90 16.26
C MET A 1 31.23 -15.40 16.31
N SER A 2 31.00 -14.31 17.05
CA SER A 2 29.66 -13.81 17.38
C SER A 2 28.89 -13.46 16.12
N SER A 3 27.70 -14.04 16.03
CA SER A 3 26.61 -13.61 15.18
C SER A 3 26.33 -12.13 15.50
N VAL A 4 26.57 -11.25 14.54
CA VAL A 4 26.02 -9.90 14.62
C VAL A 4 24.54 -10.06 14.32
N ASP A 5 23.70 -9.99 15.35
CA ASP A 5 22.28 -9.75 15.19
C ASP A 5 22.14 -8.43 14.40
N ALA A 6 21.86 -8.54 13.11
CA ALA A 6 21.40 -7.42 12.32
C ALA A 6 20.00 -7.08 12.84
N GLN A 7 19.94 -6.31 13.92
CA GLN A 7 18.73 -5.56 14.25
C GLN A 7 18.41 -4.75 13.00
N VAL A 8 17.28 -5.04 12.37
CA VAL A 8 16.70 -4.18 11.32
C VAL A 8 16.46 -2.84 12.00
N GLN A 9 17.45 -1.96 11.92
CA GLN A 9 17.42 -0.69 12.63
C GLN A 9 16.40 0.16 11.90
N GLN A 10 15.26 0.33 12.56
CA GLN A 10 14.16 1.12 12.04
C GLN A 10 14.66 2.52 11.67
N LEU A 11 14.35 2.94 10.44
CA LEU A 11 14.71 4.26 9.95
C LEU A 11 14.14 5.36 10.86
N PRO A 12 14.88 6.45 11.13
CA PRO A 12 14.36 7.66 11.73
C PRO A 12 13.06 8.15 11.05
N PRO A 13 12.15 8.81 11.79
CA PRO A 13 10.86 9.27 11.26
C PRO A 13 10.96 10.04 9.93
N GLU A 14 11.92 10.95 9.79
CA GLU A 14 12.11 11.75 8.56
C GLU A 14 12.51 10.90 7.35
N GLN A 15 13.31 9.85 7.56
CA GLN A 15 13.71 8.92 6.50
C GLN A 15 12.54 8.00 6.11
N GLN A 16 11.74 7.56 7.09
CA GLN A 16 10.48 6.85 6.80
C GLN A 16 9.52 7.72 5.98
N ILE A 17 9.35 8.99 6.33
CA ILE A 17 8.52 9.94 5.58
C ILE A 17 9.05 10.12 4.15
N THR A 18 10.37 10.31 4.01
CA THR A 18 11.03 10.47 2.72
C THR A 18 10.77 9.28 1.81
N ALA A 19 11.00 8.05 2.29
CA ALA A 19 10.77 6.83 1.54
C ALA A 19 9.28 6.62 1.21
N ALA A 20 8.39 6.82 2.19
CA ALA A 20 6.97 6.51 2.08
C ALA A 20 6.26 7.27 0.96
N VAL A 21 6.71 8.49 0.64
CA VAL A 21 6.06 9.35 -0.37
C VAL A 21 6.62 9.17 -1.79
N LEU A 22 7.73 8.44 -1.97
CA LEU A 22 8.35 8.24 -3.27
C LEU A 22 7.43 7.63 -4.34
N PRO A 23 6.48 6.72 -4.02
CA PRO A 23 5.53 6.22 -5.02
C PRO A 23 4.61 7.28 -5.63
N LEU A 24 4.42 8.42 -4.96
CA LEU A 24 3.52 9.47 -5.44
C LEU A 24 4.17 10.35 -6.51
N PRO A 25 3.35 10.88 -7.45
CA PRO A 25 3.73 12.04 -8.25
C PRO A 25 4.21 13.19 -7.36
N GLN A 26 5.22 13.95 -7.81
CA GLN A 26 5.91 14.96 -7.01
C GLN A 26 4.95 15.95 -6.32
N GLY A 27 3.96 16.48 -7.06
CA GLY A 27 3.00 17.46 -6.53
C GLY A 27 2.05 16.94 -5.46
N MET A 28 1.99 15.62 -5.24
CA MET A 28 1.12 14.99 -4.23
C MET A 28 1.88 14.66 -2.93
N ARG A 29 3.21 14.75 -2.93
CA ARG A 29 4.06 14.25 -1.83
C ARG A 29 3.97 15.07 -0.57
N GLU A 30 4.00 16.40 -0.67
CA GLU A 30 4.05 17.31 0.49
C GLU A 30 2.79 17.19 1.34
N GLY A 31 1.62 17.15 0.69
CA GLY A 31 0.32 17.09 1.37
C GLY A 31 -0.05 15.72 1.93
N ALA A 32 0.69 14.65 1.62
CA ALA A 32 0.28 13.30 2.01
C ALA A 32 0.38 13.07 3.53
N THR A 33 -0.64 12.42 4.11
CA THR A 33 -0.53 11.86 5.46
C THR A 33 0.41 10.67 5.41
N VAL A 34 1.31 10.54 6.40
CA VAL A 34 2.25 9.42 6.47
C VAL A 34 2.06 8.66 7.78
N LEU A 35 1.81 7.37 7.65
CA LEU A 35 1.88 6.40 8.74
C LEU A 35 3.20 5.63 8.62
N GLY A 36 3.91 5.50 9.71
CA GLY A 36 5.13 4.70 9.78
C GLY A 36 5.23 4.01 11.13
N TYR A 37 6.41 3.52 11.47
CA TYR A 37 6.58 2.65 12.62
C TYR A 37 7.42 3.34 13.69
N ASN A 38 7.03 3.19 14.96
CA ASN A 38 7.81 3.63 16.11
C ASN A 38 8.80 2.54 16.55
N THR A 39 9.67 2.85 17.52
CA THR A 39 10.73 1.93 18.01
C THR A 39 10.22 0.60 18.56
N GLU A 40 8.92 0.48 18.85
CA GLU A 40 8.26 -0.75 19.27
C GLU A 40 7.68 -1.56 18.09
N GLY A 41 7.92 -1.13 16.85
CA GLY A 41 7.31 -1.71 15.65
C GLY A 41 5.81 -1.43 15.51
N LYS A 42 5.25 -0.46 16.25
CA LYS A 42 3.83 -0.09 16.15
C LYS A 42 3.65 0.99 15.10
N LEU A 43 2.62 0.81 14.27
CA LEU A 43 2.22 1.81 13.28
C LEU A 43 1.64 3.06 13.97
N VAL A 44 2.23 4.21 13.69
CA VAL A 44 1.88 5.54 14.22
C VAL A 44 1.81 6.57 13.09
N SER A 45 1.18 7.71 13.34
CA SER A 45 1.22 8.84 12.40
C SER A 45 2.55 9.58 12.55
N LEU A 46 3.34 9.63 11.48
CA LEU A 46 4.59 10.39 11.42
C LEU A 46 4.36 11.80 10.87
N ARG A 47 3.39 11.95 9.95
CA ARG A 47 3.00 13.24 9.38
C ARG A 47 1.49 13.32 9.20
N SER A 48 0.88 14.37 9.74
CA SER A 48 -0.52 14.73 9.46
C SER A 48 -0.55 15.66 8.25
N GLY A 49 -1.01 15.13 7.10
CA GLY A 49 -1.07 15.87 5.84
C GLY A 49 -2.46 16.45 5.56
N LYS A 50 -2.53 17.46 4.68
CA LYS A 50 -3.80 18.10 4.25
C LYS A 50 -4.29 17.63 2.87
N GLY A 51 -3.51 16.83 2.17
CA GLY A 51 -3.83 16.28 0.85
C GLY A 51 -4.70 15.03 0.92
N ASP A 52 -4.97 14.45 -0.25
CA ASP A 52 -5.88 13.31 -0.38
C ASP A 52 -5.21 11.94 -0.27
N MET A 53 -3.89 11.89 -0.07
CA MET A 53 -3.13 10.63 -0.01
C MET A 53 -2.75 10.25 1.42
N VAL A 54 -2.81 8.95 1.71
CA VAL A 54 -2.26 8.31 2.90
C VAL A 54 -1.16 7.36 2.45
N CYS A 55 0.05 7.55 2.95
CA CYS A 55 1.22 6.74 2.67
C CYS A 55 1.60 5.89 3.88
N LEU A 56 2.01 4.65 3.63
CA LEU A 56 2.57 3.73 4.60
C LEU A 56 4.08 3.64 4.34
N ALA A 57 4.86 3.86 5.39
CA ALA A 57 6.30 3.59 5.38
C ALA A 57 6.56 2.08 5.28
N ASP A 58 7.82 1.77 4.97
CA ASP A 58 8.32 0.40 4.94
C ASP A 58 8.15 -0.27 6.30
N ASP A 59 7.66 -1.51 6.29
CA ASP A 59 7.40 -2.27 7.51
C ASP A 59 8.66 -3.07 7.89
N PRO A 60 9.33 -2.75 9.00
CA PRO A 60 10.58 -3.40 9.38
C PRO A 60 10.44 -4.91 9.68
N ALA A 61 9.21 -5.42 9.80
CA ALA A 61 8.94 -6.84 9.96
C ALA A 61 8.81 -7.59 8.62
N GLN A 62 8.85 -6.90 7.47
CA GLN A 62 8.83 -7.53 6.14
C GLN A 62 10.26 -7.72 5.62
N GLU A 63 10.48 -8.81 4.87
CA GLU A 63 11.78 -9.12 4.28
C GLU A 63 12.14 -8.21 3.10
N ARG A 64 11.13 -7.68 2.40
CA ARG A 64 11.29 -6.84 1.22
C ARG A 64 10.88 -5.42 1.54
N PHE A 65 11.62 -4.46 0.99
CA PHE A 65 11.21 -3.06 1.02
C PHE A 65 9.86 -2.89 0.31
N HIS A 66 8.90 -2.28 0.99
CA HIS A 66 7.60 -1.96 0.42
C HIS A 66 7.00 -0.68 1.01
N VAL A 67 6.74 0.30 0.15
CA VAL A 67 5.98 1.51 0.50
C VAL A 67 4.76 1.63 -0.39
N ALA A 68 3.66 2.12 0.17
CA ALA A 68 2.41 2.28 -0.56
C ALA A 68 1.65 3.52 -0.14
N CYS A 69 1.11 4.26 -1.11
CA CYS A 69 0.24 5.40 -0.90
C CYS A 69 -1.11 5.17 -1.59
N TYR A 70 -2.21 5.46 -0.91
CA TYR A 70 -3.56 5.33 -1.45
C TYR A 70 -4.38 6.57 -1.16
N HIS A 71 -5.40 6.79 -2.00
CA HIS A 71 -6.36 7.85 -1.76
C HIS A 71 -7.10 7.59 -0.43
N ARG A 72 -7.26 8.63 0.39
CA ARG A 72 -7.81 8.55 1.77
C ARG A 72 -9.17 7.88 1.86
N SER A 73 -9.96 7.87 0.78
CA SER A 73 -11.24 7.16 0.73
C SER A 73 -11.11 5.63 0.86
N LEU A 74 -9.93 5.06 0.62
CA LEU A 74 -9.63 3.64 0.85
C LEU A 74 -9.24 3.33 2.29
N GLU A 75 -8.99 4.35 3.12
CA GLU A 75 -8.47 4.13 4.47
C GLU A 75 -9.35 3.23 5.34
N PRO A 76 -10.70 3.30 5.34
CA PRO A 76 -11.51 2.35 6.10
C PRO A 76 -11.19 0.88 5.76
N PHE A 77 -11.03 0.57 4.47
CA PHE A 77 -10.70 -0.78 3.99
C PHE A 77 -9.26 -1.21 4.34
N MET A 78 -8.31 -0.28 4.21
CA MET A 78 -6.89 -0.54 4.51
C MET A 78 -6.66 -0.70 6.01
N ALA A 79 -7.16 0.23 6.82
CA ALA A 79 -7.11 0.19 8.28
C ALA A 79 -7.76 -1.08 8.83
N ARG A 80 -8.91 -1.50 8.28
CA ARG A 80 -9.55 -2.74 8.70
C ARG A 80 -8.68 -3.96 8.45
N GLY A 81 -7.98 -4.01 7.31
CA GLY A 81 -7.00 -5.05 7.01
C GLY A 81 -5.85 -5.07 8.01
N ARG A 82 -5.28 -3.91 8.34
CA ARG A 82 -4.21 -3.78 9.35
C ARG A 82 -4.69 -4.23 10.74
N ALA A 83 -5.87 -3.82 11.16
CA ALA A 83 -6.46 -4.21 12.44
C ALA A 83 -6.71 -5.72 12.56
N LEU A 84 -7.12 -6.38 11.48
CA LEU A 84 -7.29 -7.84 11.46
C LEU A 84 -5.94 -8.58 11.55
N ARG A 85 -4.91 -8.10 10.84
CA ARG A 85 -3.54 -8.65 10.95
C ARG A 85 -2.98 -8.53 12.36
N ALA A 86 -3.12 -7.36 12.97
CA ALA A 86 -2.66 -7.11 14.34
C ALA A 86 -3.33 -8.03 15.38
N ARG A 87 -4.51 -8.58 15.08
CA ARG A 87 -5.21 -9.57 15.91
C ARG A 87 -4.84 -11.02 15.58
N GLY A 88 -3.88 -11.27 14.70
CA GLY A 88 -3.48 -12.60 14.27
C GLY A 88 -4.44 -13.28 13.28
N THR A 89 -5.33 -12.53 12.62
CA THR A 89 -6.20 -13.11 11.58
C THR A 89 -5.36 -13.57 10.40
N LYS A 90 -5.56 -14.81 9.94
CA LYS A 90 -4.80 -15.37 8.82
C LYS A 90 -5.08 -14.61 7.52
N ARG A 91 -4.07 -14.54 6.64
CA ARG A 91 -4.09 -13.71 5.42
C ARG A 91 -5.27 -14.04 4.48
N ASP A 92 -5.59 -15.30 4.33
CA ASP A 92 -6.73 -15.83 3.56
C ASP A 92 -8.09 -15.43 4.14
N GLN A 93 -8.20 -15.32 5.46
CA GLN A 93 -9.44 -14.95 6.16
C GLN A 93 -9.71 -13.44 6.17
N ILE A 94 -8.67 -12.61 6.08
CA ILE A 94 -8.81 -11.14 6.10
C ILE A 94 -9.74 -10.65 4.98
N ASP A 95 -9.55 -11.15 3.76
CA ASP A 95 -10.39 -10.74 2.63
C ASP A 95 -11.83 -11.23 2.78
N THR A 96 -12.02 -12.48 3.21
CA THR A 96 -13.35 -13.03 3.48
C THR A 96 -14.13 -12.18 4.49
N LEU A 97 -13.50 -11.82 5.61
CA LEU A 97 -14.12 -10.97 6.62
C LEU A 97 -14.43 -9.57 6.07
N ARG A 98 -13.44 -8.92 5.43
CA ARG A 98 -13.65 -7.58 4.86
C ARG A 98 -14.76 -7.58 3.82
N TYR A 99 -14.85 -8.61 2.98
CA TYR A 99 -15.89 -8.70 1.95
C TYR A 99 -17.28 -8.85 2.55
N SER A 100 -17.43 -9.68 3.57
CA SER A 100 -18.69 -9.82 4.31
C SER A 100 -19.10 -8.48 4.95
N GLU A 101 -18.14 -7.77 5.57
CA GLU A 101 -18.39 -6.45 6.15
C GLU A 101 -18.74 -5.39 5.10
N ILE A 102 -18.17 -5.46 3.89
CA ILE A 102 -18.52 -4.53 2.80
C ILE A 102 -19.93 -4.84 2.27
N ARG A 103 -20.27 -6.11 2.04
CA ARG A 103 -21.58 -6.52 1.53
C ARG A 103 -22.71 -6.19 2.52
N SER A 104 -22.44 -6.28 3.81
CA SER A 104 -23.37 -5.84 4.87
C SER A 104 -23.38 -4.32 5.10
N GLY A 105 -22.51 -3.55 4.43
CA GLY A 105 -22.41 -2.11 4.57
C GLY A 105 -21.68 -1.61 5.83
N LYS A 106 -21.19 -2.53 6.67
CA LYS A 106 -20.40 -2.25 7.89
C LYS A 106 -19.04 -1.64 7.57
N LEU A 107 -18.36 -2.15 6.53
CA LEU A 107 -17.10 -1.63 6.03
C LEU A 107 -17.34 -0.83 4.74
N LYS A 108 -16.88 0.42 4.70
CA LYS A 108 -17.05 1.27 3.53
C LYS A 108 -15.94 1.01 2.51
N MET A 109 -16.34 0.97 1.24
CA MET A 109 -15.45 1.14 0.09
C MET A 109 -15.74 2.49 -0.57
N PRO A 110 -14.77 3.08 -1.29
CA PRO A 110 -15.02 4.27 -2.10
C PRO A 110 -16.10 4.01 -3.15
N ARG A 111 -16.95 5.02 -3.38
CA ARG A 111 -18.02 4.98 -4.40
C ARG A 111 -17.52 5.36 -5.80
N THR A 112 -16.39 6.05 -5.86
CA THR A 112 -15.69 6.43 -7.08
C THR A 112 -14.37 5.66 -7.17
N PRO A 113 -13.76 5.54 -8.36
CA PRO A 113 -12.44 4.94 -8.50
C PRO A 113 -11.41 5.62 -7.57
N ALA A 114 -10.51 4.83 -6.98
CA ALA A 114 -9.53 5.34 -6.02
C ALA A 114 -8.14 4.74 -6.27
N SER A 115 -7.14 5.60 -6.43
CA SER A 115 -5.78 5.19 -6.78
C SER A 115 -4.98 4.70 -5.58
N LEU A 116 -4.06 3.77 -5.85
CA LEU A 116 -2.96 3.38 -4.98
C LEU A 116 -1.68 3.24 -5.80
N TYR A 117 -0.59 3.78 -5.28
CA TYR A 117 0.77 3.71 -5.83
C TYR A 117 1.64 2.96 -4.84
N SER A 118 2.50 2.07 -5.31
CA SER A 118 3.48 1.41 -4.45
C SER A 118 4.80 1.18 -5.14
N LEU A 119 5.86 1.05 -4.35
CA LEU A 119 7.18 0.61 -4.78
C LEU A 119 7.56 -0.61 -3.94
N THR A 120 8.03 -1.66 -4.61
CA THR A 120 8.51 -2.88 -3.95
C THR A 120 9.91 -3.21 -4.45
N GLY A 121 10.86 -3.43 -3.55
CA GLY A 121 12.25 -3.74 -3.89
C GLY A 121 12.84 -4.82 -3.00
N GLU A 122 14.15 -5.00 -3.10
CA GLU A 122 14.92 -5.77 -2.12
C GLU A 122 15.06 -4.97 -0.80
N SER A 123 15.50 -5.60 0.28
CA SER A 123 15.61 -4.96 1.60
C SER A 123 16.54 -3.74 1.63
N ASP A 124 17.50 -3.67 0.71
CA ASP A 124 18.47 -2.58 0.56
C ASP A 124 18.09 -1.57 -0.55
N ALA A 125 16.85 -1.63 -1.06
CA ALA A 125 16.42 -0.79 -2.18
C ALA A 125 16.47 0.72 -1.86
N PHE A 126 16.26 1.11 -0.61
CA PHE A 126 16.24 2.51 -0.17
C PHE A 126 17.60 2.94 0.40
N ASP A 127 18.23 3.92 -0.25
CA ASP A 127 19.39 4.61 0.29
C ASP A 127 18.93 5.79 1.14
N ALA A 128 19.03 5.61 2.46
CA ALA A 128 18.62 6.61 3.44
C ALA A 128 19.52 7.86 3.48
N ALA A 129 20.76 7.78 2.98
CA ALA A 129 21.67 8.92 2.93
C ALA A 129 21.33 9.86 1.77
N SER A 130 21.00 9.30 0.60
CA SER A 130 20.58 10.09 -0.57
C SER A 130 19.06 10.33 -0.64
N GLY A 131 18.26 9.58 0.12
CA GLY A 131 16.79 9.63 0.06
C GLY A 131 16.22 9.05 -1.24
N THR A 132 16.96 8.15 -1.91
CA THR A 132 16.60 7.61 -3.22
C THR A 132 16.28 6.12 -3.16
N LEU A 133 15.48 5.65 -4.12
CA LEU A 133 15.18 4.24 -4.32
C LEU A 133 15.89 3.72 -5.56
N THR A 134 16.61 2.62 -5.40
CA THR A 134 17.18 1.86 -6.50
C THR A 134 16.51 0.49 -6.57
N LYS A 135 16.38 -0.09 -7.78
CA LYS A 135 15.90 -1.47 -7.97
C LYS A 135 14.50 -1.78 -7.39
N ALA A 136 13.63 -0.77 -7.25
CA ALA A 136 12.25 -0.96 -6.82
C ALA A 136 11.30 -1.01 -8.01
N SER A 137 10.39 -1.98 -8.05
CA SER A 137 9.35 -2.07 -9.09
C SER A 137 8.12 -1.25 -8.70
N PRO A 138 7.64 -0.35 -9.57
CA PRO A 138 6.41 0.38 -9.33
C PRO A 138 5.18 -0.48 -9.61
N LEU A 139 4.12 -0.23 -8.86
CA LEU A 139 2.79 -0.70 -9.15
C LEU A 139 1.81 0.46 -8.96
N HIS A 140 0.96 0.66 -9.94
CA HIS A 140 -0.17 1.58 -9.84
C HIS A 140 -1.46 0.79 -9.99
N VAL A 141 -2.39 0.98 -9.06
CA VAL A 141 -3.70 0.34 -9.12
C VAL A 141 -4.80 1.37 -8.94
N VAL A 142 -5.94 1.10 -9.56
CA VAL A 142 -7.17 1.89 -9.37
C VAL A 142 -8.27 0.97 -8.88
N TYR A 143 -8.64 1.12 -7.60
CA TYR A 143 -9.75 0.37 -7.01
C TYR A 143 -11.06 0.80 -7.65
N ILE A 144 -11.79 -0.19 -8.16
CA ILE A 144 -13.12 -0.06 -8.75
C ILE A 144 -14.01 -1.18 -8.18
N PRO A 145 -14.50 -1.02 -6.93
CA PRO A 145 -15.21 -2.06 -6.20
C PRO A 145 -16.33 -2.70 -7.03
N PHE A 146 -16.38 -4.04 -7.02
CA PHE A 146 -17.37 -4.86 -7.73
C PHE A 146 -17.33 -4.82 -9.27
N ALA A 147 -16.38 -4.11 -9.87
CA ALA A 147 -16.22 -4.12 -11.32
C ALA A 147 -15.92 -5.52 -11.85
N THR A 148 -16.47 -5.83 -13.02
CA THR A 148 -16.25 -7.04 -13.81
C THR A 148 -15.72 -6.69 -15.19
N GLU A 149 -15.23 -7.68 -15.93
CA GLU A 149 -14.82 -7.54 -17.33
C GLU A 149 -15.96 -6.96 -18.18
N LYS A 150 -17.21 -7.38 -17.94
CA LYS A 150 -18.39 -6.85 -18.64
C LYS A 150 -18.62 -5.36 -18.37
N SER A 151 -18.35 -4.88 -17.14
CA SER A 151 -18.56 -3.48 -16.78
C SER A 151 -17.46 -2.52 -17.25
N THR A 152 -16.26 -3.05 -17.53
CA THR A 152 -15.07 -2.22 -17.83
C THR A 152 -14.48 -2.46 -19.22
N GLY A 153 -14.73 -3.62 -19.82
CA GLY A 153 -14.03 -4.10 -21.01
C GLY A 153 -12.60 -4.59 -20.76
N LEU A 154 -12.12 -4.59 -19.52
CA LEU A 154 -10.76 -5.02 -19.18
C LEU A 154 -10.67 -6.55 -19.07
N SER A 155 -9.57 -7.11 -19.58
CA SER A 155 -9.23 -8.52 -19.37
C SER A 155 -8.92 -8.79 -17.90
N ALA A 156 -9.34 -9.94 -17.38
CA ALA A 156 -8.91 -10.44 -16.07
C ALA A 156 -7.56 -11.19 -16.11
N VAL A 157 -6.97 -11.35 -17.30
CA VAL A 157 -5.67 -12.00 -17.49
C VAL A 157 -4.54 -11.02 -17.13
N PRO A 158 -3.62 -11.37 -16.21
CA PRO A 158 -2.48 -10.53 -15.88
C PRO A 158 -1.63 -10.14 -17.08
N SER A 159 -1.18 -8.89 -17.12
CA SER A 159 -0.27 -8.36 -18.13
C SER A 159 0.71 -7.36 -17.53
N ASP A 160 1.94 -7.39 -18.04
CA ASP A 160 3.02 -6.43 -17.80
C ASP A 160 3.03 -5.28 -18.83
N LYS A 161 2.23 -5.39 -19.89
CA LYS A 161 2.17 -4.42 -21.01
C LYS A 161 0.87 -3.64 -21.08
N MET A 162 -0.21 -4.19 -20.51
CA MET A 162 -1.55 -3.63 -20.60
C MET A 162 -2.22 -3.60 -19.23
N ALA A 163 -3.21 -2.72 -19.09
CA ALA A 163 -4.07 -2.71 -17.92
C ALA A 163 -4.92 -3.98 -17.87
N TRP A 164 -5.10 -4.54 -16.68
CA TRP A 164 -5.94 -5.71 -16.45
C TRP A 164 -6.73 -5.61 -15.15
N LEU A 165 -7.82 -6.36 -15.02
CA LEU A 165 -8.72 -6.33 -13.88
C LEU A 165 -8.39 -7.47 -12.91
N MET A 166 -7.92 -7.11 -11.71
CA MET A 166 -7.67 -8.07 -10.64
C MET A 166 -8.93 -8.25 -9.78
N PHE A 167 -9.25 -9.51 -9.48
CA PHE A 167 -10.39 -9.92 -8.65
C PHE A 167 -11.75 -9.38 -9.12
N PRO A 168 -12.16 -9.62 -10.39
CA PRO A 168 -13.44 -9.15 -10.91
C PRO A 168 -14.63 -9.59 -10.04
N GLY A 169 -15.62 -8.71 -9.91
CA GLY A 169 -16.85 -8.94 -9.14
C GLY A 169 -16.70 -8.93 -7.62
N THR A 170 -15.49 -8.75 -7.10
CA THR A 170 -15.23 -8.68 -5.66
C THR A 170 -15.24 -7.24 -5.14
N PRO A 171 -15.45 -7.01 -3.83
CA PRO A 171 -15.36 -5.68 -3.24
C PRO A 171 -14.02 -4.97 -3.48
N LYS A 172 -12.92 -5.72 -3.68
CA LYS A 172 -11.59 -5.13 -3.91
C LYS A 172 -11.17 -5.12 -5.38
N ALA A 173 -12.08 -5.37 -6.33
CA ALA A 173 -11.77 -5.33 -7.75
C ALA A 173 -10.98 -4.05 -8.10
N HIS A 174 -9.88 -4.19 -8.84
CA HIS A 174 -9.02 -3.07 -9.18
C HIS A 174 -8.31 -3.27 -10.51
N ILE A 175 -8.07 -2.15 -11.19
CA ILE A 175 -7.26 -2.10 -12.40
C ILE A 175 -5.80 -2.14 -11.99
N MET A 176 -5.02 -3.03 -12.59
CA MET A 176 -3.58 -3.15 -12.39
C MET A 176 -2.85 -2.48 -13.56
N PHE A 177 -1.93 -1.59 -13.24
CA PHE A 177 -0.95 -1.03 -14.15
C PHE A 177 0.43 -1.36 -13.62
N VAL A 178 1.29 -1.94 -14.47
CA VAL A 178 2.70 -2.15 -14.15
C VAL A 178 3.50 -1.18 -15.01
N PRO A 179 3.81 0.03 -14.51
CA PRO A 179 4.61 0.98 -15.27
C PRO A 179 6.02 0.42 -15.49
N SER A 180 6.57 0.59 -16.69
CA SER A 180 8.01 0.55 -16.86
C SER A 180 8.61 1.79 -16.20
N MET A 181 9.67 1.62 -15.42
CA MET A 181 10.51 2.75 -14.98
C MET A 181 11.36 3.28 -16.12
#